data_AF-A0A076FD54-F1
#
_entry.id   AF-A0A076FD54-F1
#
_cell.length_a   1.000
_cell.length_b   1.000
_cell.length_c   1.000
_cell.angle_alpha   90.00
_cell.angle_beta   90.00
_cell.angle_gamma   90.00
#
_symmetry.space_group_name_H-M   'P 1'
#
loop_
_entity.id
_entity.type
_entity.pdbx_description
1 polymer ?
#
loop_
_entity_poly.entity_id
_entity_poly.type
_entity_poly.pdbx_seq_one_letter_code
_entity_poly.pdbx_strand_id
1 'polypeptide(L)'
;MSKKTKKRVDMLNKSNSKVVYLDTREAELMYELLIKTNDVFKELRKAGGNQIEFNEADAIIKKFQNMMLKTSDVLSFISDKTGKEYSEPFMLAKIRNDLSKGE
;
A
#
# COMPACT_ATOMS: atom_id res chain seq x y z
N MET A 1 -27.50 -27.23 -6.52
CA MET A 1 -26.92 -25.93 -6.09
C MET A 1 -25.54 -26.17 -5.50
N SER A 2 -24.48 -25.66 -6.13
CA SER A 2 -23.10 -25.79 -5.60
C SER A 2 -22.97 -25.06 -4.27
N LYS A 3 -22.45 -25.74 -3.22
CA LYS A 3 -22.17 -25.13 -1.90
C LYS A 3 -21.15 -24.02 -2.09
N LYS A 4 -21.56 -22.76 -1.91
CA LYS A 4 -20.66 -21.60 -1.91
C LYS A 4 -19.66 -21.77 -0.75
N THR A 5 -18.37 -21.79 -1.05
CA THR A 5 -17.29 -21.85 -0.06
C THR A 5 -17.32 -20.63 0.88
N LYS A 6 -16.91 -20.80 2.14
CA LYS A 6 -16.88 -19.74 3.16
C LYS A 6 -16.18 -18.46 2.67
N LYS A 7 -15.07 -18.63 1.93
CA LYS A 7 -14.33 -17.56 1.23
C LYS A 7 -15.20 -16.78 0.22
N ARG A 8 -16.06 -17.45 -0.55
CA ARG A 8 -16.98 -16.80 -1.51
C ARG A 8 -18.12 -16.05 -0.80
N VAL A 9 -18.62 -16.57 0.31
CA VAL A 9 -19.65 -15.88 1.12
C VAL A 9 -19.06 -14.63 1.80
N ASP A 10 -17.84 -14.73 2.33
CA ASP A 10 -17.13 -13.59 2.94
C ASP A 10 -16.78 -12.50 1.93
N MET A 11 -16.50 -12.85 0.67
CA MET A 11 -16.30 -11.88 -0.42
C MET A 11 -17.60 -11.17 -0.81
N LEU A 12 -18.72 -11.90 -0.88
CA LEU A 12 -20.04 -11.33 -1.21
C LEU A 12 -20.57 -10.35 -0.14
N ASN A 13 -20.18 -10.54 1.12
CA ASN A 13 -20.60 -9.68 2.23
C ASN A 13 -19.78 -8.37 2.37
N LYS A 14 -18.75 -8.16 1.55
CA LYS A 14 -17.93 -6.94 1.55
C LYS A 14 -18.31 -6.06 0.35
N SER A 15 -19.31 -5.20 0.51
CA SER A 15 -19.81 -4.30 -0.55
C SER A 15 -18.75 -3.38 -1.17
N ASN A 16 -17.63 -3.14 -0.46
CA ASN A 16 -16.49 -2.33 -0.94
C ASN A 16 -15.28 -3.18 -1.36
N SER A 17 -15.46 -4.46 -1.67
CA SER A 17 -14.35 -5.32 -2.10
C SER A 17 -13.92 -5.00 -3.53
N LYS A 18 -12.62 -4.81 -3.73
CA LYS A 18 -12.00 -4.68 -5.05
C LYS A 18 -11.45 -6.05 -5.46
N VAL A 19 -11.78 -6.50 -6.67
CA VAL A 19 -11.13 -7.66 -7.30
C VAL A 19 -9.80 -7.18 -7.89
N VAL A 20 -8.72 -7.89 -7.59
CA VAL A 20 -7.38 -7.63 -8.12
C VAL A 20 -6.90 -8.89 -8.81
N TYR A 21 -6.45 -8.75 -10.06
CA TYR A 21 -5.80 -9.83 -10.82
C TYR A 21 -4.29 -9.65 -10.71
N LEU A 22 -3.58 -10.74 -10.40
CA LEU A 22 -2.15 -10.76 -10.17
C LEU A 22 -1.57 -11.89 -11.02
N ASP A 23 -0.78 -11.52 -12.03
CA ASP A 23 -0.19 -12.49 -12.97
C ASP A 23 1.31 -12.70 -12.73
N THR A 24 1.88 -12.05 -11.70
CA THR A 24 3.30 -12.15 -11.36
C THR A 24 3.50 -12.35 -9.87
N ARG A 25 4.57 -13.08 -9.52
CA ARG A 25 4.95 -13.33 -8.12
C ARG A 25 5.24 -12.04 -7.36
N GLU A 26 5.84 -11.05 -8.02
CA GLU A 26 6.14 -9.74 -7.43
C GLU A 26 4.86 -9.03 -7.00
N ALA A 27 3.80 -9.09 -7.83
CA ALA A 27 2.52 -8.49 -7.51
C ALA A 27 1.80 -9.24 -6.37
N GLU A 28 1.94 -10.57 -6.30
CA GLU A 28 1.45 -11.38 -5.16
C GLU A 28 2.14 -10.99 -3.85
N LEU A 29 3.47 -10.87 -3.85
CA LEU A 29 4.23 -10.44 -2.66
C LEU A 29 3.81 -9.04 -2.18
N MET A 30 3.65 -8.10 -3.12
CA MET A 30 3.15 -6.75 -2.79
C MET A 30 1.73 -6.79 -2.22
N TYR A 31 0.87 -7.67 -2.73
CA TYR A 31 -0.49 -7.83 -2.23
C TYR A 31 -0.54 -8.41 -0.80
N GLU A 32 0.30 -9.40 -0.49
CA GLU A 32 0.41 -9.94 0.87
C GLU A 32 0.85 -8.86 1.87
N LEU A 33 1.85 -8.05 1.48
CA LEU A 33 2.31 -6.92 2.28
C LEU A 33 1.24 -5.84 2.42
N LEU A 34 0.44 -5.57 1.39
CA LEU A 34 -0.68 -4.62 1.44
C LEU A 34 -1.69 -5.01 2.52
N ILE A 35 -2.08 -6.30 2.58
CA ILE A 35 -3.01 -6.79 3.61
C ILE A 35 -2.44 -6.52 5.01
N LYS A 36 -1.17 -6.87 5.24
CA LYS A 36 -0.51 -6.66 6.54
C LYS A 36 -0.35 -5.19 6.88
N THR A 37 -0.04 -4.35 5.88
CA THR A 37 0.08 -2.90 6.04
C THR A 37 -1.21 -2.31 6.59
N ASN A 38 -2.36 -2.68 6.03
CA ASN A 38 -3.65 -2.17 6.50
C ASN A 38 -3.90 -2.49 7.99
N ASP A 39 -3.58 -3.70 8.43
CA ASP A 39 -3.81 -4.11 9.81
C ASP A 39 -2.84 -3.41 10.77
N VAL A 40 -1.55 -3.36 10.44
CA VAL A 40 -0.52 -2.70 11.26
C VAL A 40 -0.78 -1.19 11.39
N PHE A 41 -1.12 -0.50 10.30
CA PHE A 41 -1.37 0.95 10.35
C PHE A 41 -2.68 1.30 11.05
N LYS A 42 -3.67 0.40 11.10
CA LYS A 42 -4.85 0.58 11.94
C LYS A 42 -4.48 0.58 13.42
N GLU A 43 -3.63 -0.35 13.85
CA GLU A 43 -3.18 -0.41 15.23
C GLU A 43 -2.27 0.77 15.58
N LEU A 44 -1.36 1.17 14.69
CA LEU A 44 -0.53 2.38 14.87
C LEU A 44 -1.38 3.63 15.15
N ARG A 45 -2.48 3.82 14.41
CA ARG A 45 -3.40 4.95 14.60
C ARG A 45 -4.17 4.90 15.93
N LYS A 46 -4.48 3.71 16.44
CA LYS A 46 -5.11 3.54 17.75
C LYS A 46 -4.14 3.77 18.90
N ALA A 47 -2.87 3.41 18.70
CA ALA A 47 -1.81 3.54 19.69
C ALA A 47 -1.29 4.99 19.82
N GLY A 48 -1.40 5.79 18.76
CA GLY A 48 -0.95 7.19 18.75
C GLY A 48 -1.59 8.05 19.83
N GLY A 49 -0.78 8.76 20.62
CA GLY A 49 -1.20 9.62 21.72
C GLY A 49 -1.50 8.91 23.03
N ASN A 50 -1.46 7.57 23.05
CA ASN A 50 -1.67 6.76 24.24
C ASN A 50 -0.44 5.89 24.57
N GLN A 51 -0.02 5.07 23.60
CA GLN A 51 1.08 4.10 23.75
C GLN A 51 2.32 4.49 22.94
N ILE A 52 2.14 5.30 21.90
CA ILE A 52 3.19 5.80 21.03
C ILE A 52 3.02 7.32 20.94
N GLU A 53 4.10 8.05 21.16
CA GLU A 53 4.11 9.50 21.01
C GLU A 53 3.74 9.90 19.58
N PHE A 54 2.98 10.98 19.41
CA PHE A 54 2.52 11.41 18.08
C PHE A 54 3.67 11.64 17.10
N ASN A 55 4.78 12.22 17.57
CA ASN A 55 5.96 12.46 16.75
C ASN A 55 6.65 11.16 16.30
N GLU A 56 6.63 10.13 17.16
CA GLU A 56 7.18 8.82 16.81
C GLU A 56 6.30 8.11 15.77
N ALA A 57 4.98 8.14 15.94
CA ALA A 57 4.04 7.61 14.97
C ALA A 57 4.16 8.32 13.61
N ASP A 58 4.32 9.65 13.59
CA ASP A 58 4.55 10.43 12.37
C ASP A 58 5.87 10.04 11.68
N ALA A 59 6.95 9.87 12.45
CA ALA A 59 8.24 9.42 11.92
C ALA A 59 8.16 8.02 11.29
N ILE A 60 7.40 7.09 11.89
CA ILE A 60 7.14 5.75 11.34
C ILE A 60 6.37 5.86 10.01
N ILE A 61 5.32 6.69 9.97
CA ILE A 61 4.52 6.91 8.75
C ILE A 61 5.41 7.46 7.63
N LYS A 62 6.24 8.48 7.91
CA LYS A 62 7.18 9.07 6.94
C LYS A 62 8.19 8.05 6.42
N LYS A 63 8.76 7.21 7.29
CA LYS A 63 9.66 6.13 6.86
C LYS A 63 8.98 5.16 5.89
N PHE A 64 7.74 4.78 6.18
CA PHE A 64 6.97 3.91 5.31
C PHE A 64 6.65 4.57 3.95
N GLN A 65 6.26 5.85 3.97
CA GLN A 65 6.03 6.63 2.75
C GLN A 65 7.28 6.70 1.87
N ASN A 66 8.46 6.95 2.46
CA ASN A 66 9.73 6.95 1.74
C ASN A 66 10.07 5.58 1.13
N MET A 67 9.76 4.48 1.83
CA MET A 67 9.91 3.14 1.27
C MET A 67 9.02 2.96 0.04
N MET A 68 7.76 3.40 0.09
CA MET A 68 6.83 3.30 -1.04
C MET A 68 7.29 4.14 -2.24
N LEU A 69 7.87 5.33 -2.02
CA LEU A 69 8.47 6.13 -3.08
C LEU A 69 9.65 5.41 -3.75
N LYS A 70 10.53 4.76 -2.97
CA LYS A 70 11.62 3.95 -3.53
C LYS A 70 11.10 2.76 -4.34
N THR A 71 10.01 2.13 -3.90
CA THR A 71 9.34 1.08 -4.69
C THR A 71 8.81 1.63 -6.01
N SER A 72 8.23 2.85 -6.00
CA SER A 72 7.83 3.59 -7.20
C SER A 72 9.00 3.79 -8.16
N ASP A 73 10.14 4.27 -7.65
CA ASP A 73 11.35 4.53 -8.45
C ASP A 73 11.87 3.25 -9.11
N VAL A 74 11.84 2.11 -8.41
CA VAL A 74 12.21 0.80 -8.96
C VAL A 74 11.28 0.39 -10.10
N LEU A 75 9.96 0.61 -9.95
CA LEU A 75 9.00 0.30 -11.01
C LEU A 75 9.23 1.19 -12.24
N SER A 76 9.51 2.48 -12.03
CA SER A 76 9.89 3.40 -13.11
C SER A 76 11.13 2.91 -13.84
N PHE A 77 12.17 2.52 -13.11
CA PHE A 77 13.39 1.97 -13.70
C PHE A 77 13.14 0.70 -14.54
N ILE A 78 12.33 -0.24 -14.05
CA ILE A 78 11.94 -1.44 -14.81
C ILE A 78 11.16 -1.03 -16.07
N SER A 79 10.29 -0.03 -15.95
CA SER A 79 9.52 0.52 -17.08
C SER A 79 10.42 1.05 -18.18
N ASP A 80 11.42 1.86 -17.82
CA ASP A 80 12.41 2.42 -18.77
C ASP A 80 13.19 1.33 -19.50
N LYS A 81 13.49 0.21 -18.81
CA LYS A 81 14.19 -0.94 -19.41
C LYS A 81 13.30 -1.80 -20.30
N THR A 82 12.00 -1.82 -20.04
CA THR A 82 11.04 -2.68 -20.77
C THR A 82 10.27 -1.92 -21.86
N GLY A 83 10.41 -0.60 -21.93
CA GLY A 83 9.68 0.26 -22.86
C GLY A 83 8.18 0.38 -22.53
N LYS A 84 7.75 -0.12 -21.37
CA LYS A 84 6.39 0.09 -20.88
C LYS A 84 6.32 1.48 -20.27
N GLU A 85 5.21 2.20 -20.46
CA GLU A 85 5.01 3.49 -19.80
C GLU A 85 4.62 3.27 -18.32
N TYR A 86 5.31 3.95 -17.42
CA TYR A 86 4.95 4.02 -16.01
C TYR A 86 4.47 5.43 -15.68
N SER A 87 3.24 5.52 -15.16
CA SER A 87 2.70 6.76 -14.60
C SER A 87 2.58 6.61 -13.10
N GLU A 88 3.29 7.47 -12.35
CA GLU A 88 3.29 7.42 -10.88
C GLU A 88 1.86 7.64 -10.35
N PRO A 89 1.33 6.75 -9.49
CA PRO A 89 0.02 6.93 -8.87
C PRO A 89 -0.09 8.24 -8.09
N PHE A 90 -1.25 8.91 -8.19
CA PHE A 90 -1.52 10.23 -7.59
C PHE A 90 -1.09 10.36 -6.12
N MET A 91 -1.34 9.35 -5.29
CA MET A 91 -0.99 9.40 -3.86
C MET A 91 0.52 9.44 -3.63
N LEU A 92 1.31 8.76 -4.46
CA LEU A 92 2.77 8.79 -4.38
C LEU A 92 3.31 10.13 -4.88
N ALA A 93 2.78 10.64 -6.00
CA ALA A 93 3.10 11.96 -6.51
C ALA A 93 2.81 13.06 -5.48
N LYS A 94 1.70 12.95 -4.74
CA LYS A 94 1.36 13.86 -3.65
C LYS A 94 2.39 13.81 -2.51
N ILE A 95 2.75 12.61 -2.04
CA ILE A 95 3.77 12.45 -0.99
C ILE A 95 5.10 13.09 -1.43
N ARG A 96 5.52 12.86 -2.67
CA ARG A 96 6.77 13.42 -3.23
C ARG A 96 6.75 14.96 -3.22
N ASN A 97 5.62 15.56 -3.59
CA ASN A 97 5.43 17.01 -3.53
C ASN A 97 5.39 17.57 -2.11
N ASP A 98 4.82 16.82 -1.17
CA ASP A 98 4.74 17.24 0.24
C ASP A 98 6.13 17.19 0.90
N LEU A 99 6.96 16.21 0.51
CA LEU A 99 8.36 16.10 0.97
C LEU A 99 9.28 17.17 0.36
N SER A 100 9.10 17.50 -0.92
CA SER A 100 9.93 18.53 -1.59
C SER A 100 9.61 19.96 -1.14
N LYS A 101 8.46 20.18 -0.51
CA LYS A 101 8.08 21.47 0.11
C LYS A 101 8.52 21.58 1.57
N GLY A 102 9.04 20.51 2.15
CA GLY A 102 9.54 20.45 3.53
C GLY A 102 11.04 20.74 3.67
N GLU A 103 11.72 21.16 2.59
CA GLU A 103 13.08 21.68 2.57
C GLU A 103 13.11 23.21 2.56
#